data_AF-A0A127PXP3-F1
#
_entry.id   AF-A0A127PXP3-F1
#
_cell.length_a   1.000
_cell.length_b   1.000
_cell.length_c   1.000
_cell.angle_alpha   90.00
_cell.angle_beta   90.00
_cell.angle_gamma   90.00
#
_symmetry.space_group_name_H-M   'P 1'
#
loop_
_entity.id
_entity.type
_entity.pdbx_description
1 polymer ?
#
loop_
_entity_poly.entity_id
_entity_poly.type
_entity_poly.pdbx_seq_one_letter_code
_entity_poly.pdbx_strand_id
1 'polypeptide(L)'
;MTISFYRSGSAAMIAAIFALSACDTIDTAKTPAATGQASASSSAPAAVVAAPQPPPAPAALTDGIALYNKGSYSAAIKRLANGQEIWSADTSFQTEALKYMAFSYCVTSRRKLCKQQFEKALRLDPAFDLAPGEQGHPLWGPVFNQAKRSVAASAKK
;
A
#
# COMPACT_ATOMS: atom_id res chain seq x y z
N MET A 1 -30.11 -39.29 -18.41
CA MET A 1 -30.86 -39.06 -17.15
C MET A 1 -30.79 -37.59 -16.81
N THR A 2 -31.92 -36.94 -16.95
CA THR A 2 -32.24 -35.52 -16.76
C THR A 2 -32.60 -35.24 -15.30
N ILE A 3 -32.04 -34.19 -14.70
CA ILE A 3 -32.65 -33.46 -13.57
C ILE A 3 -32.24 -31.98 -13.73
N SER A 4 -33.05 -31.19 -14.42
CA SER A 4 -34.10 -30.31 -13.89
C SER A 4 -33.60 -29.04 -13.19
N PHE A 5 -33.81 -27.93 -13.90
CA PHE A 5 -33.91 -26.55 -13.43
C PHE A 5 -35.03 -26.38 -12.40
N TYR A 6 -34.89 -25.40 -11.49
CA TYR A 6 -35.92 -24.54 -10.83
C TYR A 6 -35.29 -23.92 -9.57
N ARG A 7 -35.58 -22.71 -9.07
CA ARG A 7 -36.51 -21.60 -9.34
C ARG A 7 -36.09 -20.51 -8.31
N SER A 8 -35.75 -19.30 -8.74
CA SER A 8 -36.59 -18.10 -8.67
C SER A 8 -37.03 -17.63 -7.27
N GLY A 9 -36.88 -16.33 -7.03
CA GLY A 9 -37.50 -15.54 -5.95
C GLY A 9 -36.48 -14.72 -5.16
N SER A 10 -36.68 -13.47 -4.77
CA SER A 10 -37.74 -12.48 -4.99
C SER A 10 -37.18 -11.13 -4.53
N ALA A 11 -37.80 -10.06 -5.03
CA ALA A 11 -37.51 -8.66 -4.76
C ALA A 11 -37.41 -8.27 -3.27
N ALA A 12 -36.65 -7.20 -3.01
CA ALA A 12 -36.95 -6.25 -1.94
C ALA A 12 -36.40 -4.86 -2.33
N MET A 13 -37.31 -4.02 -2.83
CA MET A 13 -37.20 -2.57 -2.79
C MET A 13 -37.27 -2.12 -1.32
N ILE A 14 -36.29 -1.35 -0.84
CA ILE A 14 -36.50 -0.43 0.28
C ILE A 14 -35.80 0.89 -0.06
N ALA A 15 -36.62 1.88 -0.38
CA ALA A 15 -36.30 3.29 -0.29
C ALA A 15 -36.45 3.74 1.17
N ALA A 16 -35.52 4.56 1.69
CA ALA A 16 -35.81 5.66 2.61
C ALA A 16 -34.54 6.50 2.87
N ILE A 17 -34.46 7.73 2.35
CA ILE A 17 -34.69 9.06 2.97
C ILE A 17 -33.74 9.51 4.11
N PHE A 18 -33.33 10.77 3.98
CA PHE A 18 -32.90 11.75 5.00
C PHE A 18 -31.42 11.81 5.39
N ALA A 19 -30.75 12.88 4.94
CA ALA A 19 -30.43 14.00 5.83
C ALA A 19 -29.97 15.22 5.01
N LEU A 20 -30.81 16.28 4.96
CA LEU A 20 -30.34 17.64 4.70
C LEU A 20 -29.68 18.13 5.99
N SER A 21 -28.40 18.49 5.91
CA SER A 21 -27.73 19.25 6.98
C SER A 21 -26.61 20.09 6.38
N ALA A 22 -26.84 21.40 6.31
CA ALA A 22 -25.84 22.46 6.52
C ALA A 22 -26.48 23.85 6.29
N CYS A 23 -27.05 24.42 7.35
CA CYS A 23 -26.78 25.82 7.74
C CYS A 23 -25.32 25.86 8.24
N ASP A 24 -24.53 26.93 8.28
CA ASP A 24 -24.61 28.35 7.97
C ASP A 24 -23.16 28.81 8.18
N THR A 25 -22.55 29.55 7.25
CA THR A 25 -21.55 30.55 7.65
C THR A 25 -21.51 31.66 6.62
N ILE A 26 -22.04 32.78 7.08
CA ILE A 26 -22.04 34.12 6.52
C ILE A 26 -20.62 34.75 6.55
N ASP A 27 -20.36 35.54 5.51
CA ASP A 27 -19.49 36.72 5.41
C ASP A 27 -17.97 36.61 5.62
N THR A 28 -17.23 36.85 4.53
CA THR A 28 -16.21 37.90 4.55
C THR A 28 -16.18 38.55 3.17
N ALA A 29 -16.89 39.65 3.03
CA ALA A 29 -16.62 40.63 1.99
C ALA A 29 -15.44 41.51 2.44
N LYS A 30 -14.25 41.38 1.81
CA LYS A 30 -13.32 42.53 1.68
C LYS A 30 -12.22 42.33 0.62
N THR A 31 -12.45 42.91 -0.55
CA THR A 31 -11.40 43.40 -1.48
C THR A 31 -12.03 44.61 -2.19
N PRO A 32 -11.34 45.73 -2.53
CA PRO A 32 -9.92 45.78 -2.91
C PRO A 32 -9.11 47.01 -2.48
N ALA A 33 -7.83 46.94 -2.87
CA ALA A 33 -6.92 48.02 -3.25
C ALA A 33 -6.06 48.69 -2.16
N ALA A 34 -4.78 48.31 -2.15
CA ALA A 34 -3.68 49.25 -2.03
C ALA A 34 -2.51 48.77 -2.90
N THR A 35 -2.12 49.63 -3.85
CA THR A 35 -0.94 49.57 -4.70
C THR A 35 0.34 49.73 -3.85
N GLY A 36 1.38 48.95 -4.15
CA GLY A 36 2.70 49.08 -3.55
C GLY A 36 3.76 48.42 -4.43
N GLN A 37 4.69 49.23 -4.92
CA GLN A 37 5.67 48.92 -5.96
C GLN A 37 6.81 48.00 -5.51
N ALA A 38 7.50 47.49 -6.53
CA ALA A 38 8.66 46.60 -6.54
C ALA A 38 9.78 46.90 -5.53
N SER A 39 10.44 45.84 -5.10
CA SER A 39 11.90 45.84 -5.07
C SER A 39 12.43 44.42 -5.27
N ALA A 40 13.16 44.25 -6.37
CA ALA A 40 13.95 43.05 -6.61
C ALA A 40 15.20 43.12 -5.73
N SER A 41 15.42 42.10 -4.91
CA SER A 41 16.77 41.65 -4.62
C SER A 41 16.87 40.18 -4.93
N SER A 42 17.45 39.97 -6.10
CA SER A 42 18.00 38.72 -6.55
C SER A 42 18.97 38.18 -5.49
N SER A 43 18.68 37.00 -4.99
CA SER A 43 19.70 36.12 -4.42
C SER A 43 19.39 34.75 -5.00
N ALA A 44 19.92 34.54 -6.20
CA ALA A 44 19.93 33.24 -6.84
C ALA A 44 20.55 32.24 -5.85
N PRO A 45 19.88 31.13 -5.51
CA PRO A 45 20.59 30.05 -4.86
C PRO A 45 21.54 29.48 -5.92
N ALA A 46 22.83 29.50 -5.59
CA ALA A 46 23.84 28.76 -6.32
C ALA A 46 23.30 27.36 -6.62
N ALA A 47 23.35 26.97 -7.89
CA ALA A 47 23.03 25.63 -8.33
C ALA A 47 23.99 24.67 -7.61
N VAL A 48 23.54 24.12 -6.48
CA VAL A 48 24.10 22.89 -5.95
C VAL A 48 23.88 21.86 -7.05
N VAL A 49 24.97 21.36 -7.59
CA VAL A 49 24.98 20.17 -8.43
C VAL A 49 24.26 19.08 -7.65
N ALA A 50 22.97 18.90 -7.95
CA ALA A 50 22.14 17.92 -7.29
C ALA A 50 22.73 16.56 -7.64
N ALA A 51 23.24 15.87 -6.63
CA ALA A 51 23.54 14.45 -6.76
C ALA A 51 22.29 13.75 -7.32
N PRO A 52 22.44 12.79 -8.25
CA PRO A 52 21.30 12.09 -8.84
C PRO A 52 20.38 11.60 -7.73
N GLN A 53 19.15 12.13 -7.69
CA GLN A 53 18.16 11.68 -6.73
C GLN A 53 17.77 10.24 -7.07
N PRO A 54 17.65 9.34 -6.08
CA PRO A 54 17.11 8.01 -6.32
C PRO A 54 15.76 8.10 -7.04
N PRO A 55 15.42 7.14 -7.90
CA PRO A 55 14.12 7.13 -8.55
C PRO A 55 13.00 7.15 -7.50
N PRO A 56 11.90 7.88 -7.74
CA PRO A 56 10.79 7.92 -6.82
C PRO A 56 10.16 6.53 -6.68
N ALA A 57 9.59 6.26 -5.49
CA ALA A 57 8.88 5.01 -5.26
C ALA A 57 7.70 4.85 -6.25
N PRO A 58 7.43 3.63 -6.75
CA PRO A 58 6.29 3.39 -7.63
C PRO A 58 4.97 3.76 -6.96
N ALA A 59 4.06 4.41 -7.69
CA ALA A 59 2.76 4.85 -7.13
C ALA A 59 1.97 3.70 -6.51
N ALA A 60 1.99 2.50 -7.12
CA ALA A 60 1.39 1.29 -6.55
C ALA A 60 1.86 0.94 -5.16
N LEU A 61 3.16 1.13 -4.91
CA LEU A 61 3.74 0.79 -3.63
C LEU A 61 3.18 1.74 -2.58
N THR A 62 3.27 3.05 -2.83
CA THR A 62 2.73 4.09 -1.96
C THR A 62 1.23 3.89 -1.68
N ASP A 63 0.43 3.65 -2.73
CA ASP A 63 -1.01 3.41 -2.60
C ASP A 63 -1.32 2.14 -1.80
N GLY A 64 -0.59 1.06 -2.08
CA GLY A 64 -0.74 -0.23 -1.40
C GLY A 64 -0.41 -0.15 0.09
N ILE A 65 0.65 0.57 0.44
CA ILE A 65 1.04 0.85 1.83
C ILE A 65 -0.02 1.72 2.51
N ALA A 66 -0.53 2.75 1.83
CA ALA A 66 -1.59 3.59 2.37
C ALA A 66 -2.88 2.78 2.65
N LEU A 67 -3.23 1.83 1.78
CA LEU A 67 -4.37 0.92 1.98
C LEU A 67 -4.13 -0.04 3.16
N TYR A 68 -2.91 -0.57 3.32
CA TYR A 68 -2.53 -1.40 4.46
C TYR A 68 -2.68 -0.63 5.78
N ASN A 69 -2.15 0.60 5.84
CA ASN A 69 -2.21 1.45 7.02
C ASN A 69 -3.66 1.82 7.41
N LYS A 70 -4.58 1.86 6.43
CA LYS A 70 -6.03 2.06 6.66
C LYS A 70 -6.76 0.78 7.07
N GLY A 71 -6.07 -0.36 7.20
CA GLY A 71 -6.68 -1.66 7.49
C GLY A 71 -7.38 -2.32 6.29
N SER A 72 -7.27 -1.74 5.09
CA SER A 72 -7.88 -2.28 3.86
C SER A 72 -6.97 -3.35 3.24
N TYR A 73 -6.71 -4.42 3.98
CA TYR A 73 -5.71 -5.44 3.65
C TYR A 73 -5.96 -6.12 2.30
N SER A 74 -7.22 -6.42 1.98
CA SER A 74 -7.59 -7.03 0.70
C SER A 74 -7.37 -6.08 -0.47
N ALA A 75 -7.60 -4.78 -0.29
CA ALA A 75 -7.33 -3.78 -1.32
C ALA A 75 -5.82 -3.54 -1.48
N ALA A 76 -5.08 -3.48 -0.37
CA ALA A 76 -3.62 -3.37 -0.36
C ALA A 76 -2.97 -4.51 -1.16
N ILE A 77 -3.35 -5.76 -0.88
CA ILE A 77 -2.89 -6.93 -1.63
C ILE A 77 -3.16 -6.77 -3.13
N LYS A 78 -4.38 -6.38 -3.51
CA LYS A 78 -4.75 -6.21 -4.93
C LYS A 78 -3.93 -5.10 -5.58
N ARG A 79 -3.73 -3.96 -4.92
CA ARG A 79 -2.96 -2.83 -5.48
C ARG A 79 -1.49 -3.22 -5.68
N LEU A 80 -0.88 -3.85 -4.68
CA LEU A 80 0.52 -4.27 -4.71
C LEU A 80 0.75 -5.39 -5.74
N ALA A 81 -0.15 -6.39 -5.80
CA ALA A 81 0.00 -7.50 -6.74
C ALA A 81 -0.12 -7.06 -8.21
N ASN A 82 -0.97 -6.08 -8.51
CA ASN A 82 -1.24 -5.65 -9.89
C ASN A 82 -0.40 -4.45 -10.35
N GLY A 83 0.40 -3.84 -9.47
CA GLY A 83 1.27 -2.71 -9.81
C GLY A 83 2.48 -3.16 -10.63
N GLN A 84 2.38 -3.18 -11.96
CA GLN A 84 3.48 -3.55 -12.85
C GLN A 84 4.72 -2.65 -12.68
N GLU A 85 4.49 -1.39 -12.27
CA GLU A 85 5.54 -0.44 -11.93
C GLU A 85 6.40 -0.91 -10.75
N ILE A 86 5.87 -1.72 -9.82
CA ILE A 86 6.65 -2.32 -8.72
C ILE A 86 7.56 -3.41 -9.28
N TRP A 87 6.99 -4.31 -10.06
CA TRP A 87 7.66 -5.53 -10.53
C TRP A 87 8.71 -5.26 -11.62
N SER A 88 8.69 -4.05 -12.19
CA SER A 88 9.71 -3.56 -13.12
C SER A 88 10.73 -2.63 -12.46
N ALA A 89 10.54 -2.27 -11.19
CA ALA A 89 11.43 -1.39 -10.44
C ALA A 89 12.48 -2.17 -9.65
N ASP A 90 13.31 -1.47 -8.88
CA ASP A 90 14.38 -2.06 -8.07
C ASP A 90 13.87 -3.11 -7.08
N THR A 91 14.74 -4.07 -6.77
CA THR A 91 14.47 -5.16 -5.83
C THR A 91 14.00 -4.66 -4.46
N SER A 92 14.45 -3.49 -4.02
CA SER A 92 13.99 -2.86 -2.77
C SER A 92 12.48 -2.60 -2.77
N PHE A 93 11.93 -2.05 -3.86
CA PHE A 93 10.49 -1.80 -3.98
C PHE A 93 9.68 -3.09 -4.12
N GLN A 94 10.23 -4.08 -4.82
CA GLN A 94 9.59 -5.39 -4.96
C GLN A 94 9.51 -6.14 -3.62
N THR A 95 10.61 -6.16 -2.86
CA THR A 95 10.66 -6.80 -1.54
C THR A 95 9.77 -6.05 -0.53
N GLU A 96 9.71 -4.73 -0.60
CA GLU A 96 8.80 -3.92 0.21
C GLU A 96 7.32 -4.23 -0.09
N ALA A 97 6.94 -4.32 -1.38
CA ALA A 97 5.59 -4.73 -1.76
C ALA A 97 5.25 -6.14 -1.23
N LEU A 98 6.17 -7.09 -1.38
CA LEU A 98 6.01 -8.45 -0.87
C LEU A 98 5.87 -8.47 0.66
N LYS A 99 6.61 -7.63 1.38
CA LYS A 99 6.51 -7.45 2.84
C LYS A 99 5.10 -7.02 3.23
N TYR A 100 4.56 -5.95 2.63
CA TYR A 100 3.22 -5.46 2.95
C TYR A 100 2.11 -6.41 2.53
N MET A 101 2.27 -7.14 1.42
CA MET A 101 1.37 -8.24 1.07
C MET A 101 1.41 -9.36 2.12
N ALA A 102 2.60 -9.74 2.59
CA ALA A 102 2.76 -10.75 3.63
C ALA A 102 2.05 -10.33 4.93
N PHE A 103 2.31 -9.12 5.42
CA PHE A 103 1.65 -8.57 6.60
C PHE A 103 0.13 -8.59 6.45
N SER A 104 -0.39 -8.11 5.30
CA SER A 104 -1.82 -8.14 4.97
C SER A 104 -2.41 -9.55 5.03
N TYR A 105 -1.70 -10.57 4.55
CA TYR A 105 -2.14 -11.96 4.66
C TYR A 105 -2.08 -12.51 6.08
N CYS A 106 -1.04 -12.14 6.84
CA CYS A 106 -0.87 -12.60 8.22
C CYS A 106 -1.97 -12.06 9.15
N VAL A 107 -2.28 -10.76 9.08
CA VAL A 107 -3.33 -10.13 9.91
C VAL A 107 -4.76 -10.56 9.54
N THR A 108 -4.94 -11.17 8.36
CA THR A 108 -6.22 -11.71 7.89
C THR A 108 -6.29 -13.24 8.00
N SER A 109 -5.44 -13.86 8.84
CA SER A 109 -5.41 -15.30 9.12
C SER A 109 -5.10 -16.21 7.92
N ARG A 110 -4.57 -15.67 6.82
CA ARG A 110 -4.19 -16.41 5.61
C ARG A 110 -2.71 -16.82 5.65
N ARG A 111 -2.31 -17.58 6.68
CA ARG A 111 -0.89 -17.86 6.99
C ARG A 111 -0.09 -18.48 5.83
N LYS A 112 -0.69 -19.39 5.05
CA LYS A 112 0.00 -20.02 3.90
C LYS A 112 0.42 -18.97 2.86
N LEU A 113 -0.47 -18.05 2.53
CA LEU A 113 -0.18 -16.95 1.59
C LEU A 113 0.81 -15.94 2.17
N CYS A 114 0.72 -15.67 3.48
CA CYS A 114 1.69 -14.83 4.19
C CYS A 114 3.12 -15.40 4.05
N LYS A 115 3.31 -16.68 4.39
CA LYS A 115 4.59 -17.38 4.23
C LYS A 115 5.10 -17.31 2.79
N GLN A 116 4.22 -17.54 1.82
CA GLN A 116 4.60 -17.51 0.40
C GLN A 116 5.13 -16.14 -0.04
N GLN A 117 4.56 -15.02 0.43
CA GLN A 117 5.08 -13.70 0.07
C GLN A 117 6.46 -13.45 0.70
N PHE A 118 6.68 -13.85 1.95
CA PHE A 118 8.01 -13.77 2.55
C PHE A 118 9.04 -14.64 1.84
N GLU A 119 8.68 -15.86 1.45
CA GLU A 119 9.58 -16.69 0.67
C GLU A 119 9.92 -16.08 -0.69
N LYS A 120 8.96 -15.41 -1.34
CA LYS A 120 9.23 -14.67 -2.57
C LYS A 120 10.21 -13.53 -2.31
N ALA A 121 10.02 -12.77 -1.23
CA ALA A 121 10.94 -11.67 -0.87
C ALA A 121 12.36 -12.21 -0.63
N LEU A 122 12.49 -13.29 0.15
CA LEU A 122 13.78 -13.92 0.47
C LEU A 122 14.45 -14.61 -0.73
N ARG A 123 13.68 -15.08 -1.71
CA ARG A 123 14.24 -15.61 -2.97
C ARG A 123 14.69 -14.50 -3.91
N LEU A 124 14.00 -13.37 -3.87
CA LEU A 124 14.34 -12.20 -4.68
C LEU A 124 15.57 -11.47 -4.12
N ASP A 125 15.63 -11.33 -2.80
CA ASP A 125 16.74 -10.78 -2.05
C ASP A 125 17.06 -11.68 -0.84
N PRO A 126 18.13 -12.50 -0.91
CA PRO A 126 18.56 -13.34 0.20
C PRO A 126 18.97 -12.56 1.47
N ALA A 127 19.28 -11.27 1.35
CA ALA A 127 19.61 -10.40 2.48
C ALA A 127 18.38 -9.71 3.09
N PHE A 128 17.18 -9.88 2.49
CA PHE A 128 15.95 -9.29 2.99
C PHE A 128 15.68 -9.69 4.45
N ASP A 129 15.50 -8.68 5.30
CA ASP A 129 15.10 -8.86 6.69
C ASP A 129 14.02 -7.83 7.08
N LEU A 130 13.24 -8.18 8.09
CA LEU A 130 12.26 -7.28 8.68
C LEU A 130 12.94 -6.30 9.63
N ALA A 131 12.37 -5.12 9.79
CA ALA A 131 12.88 -4.16 10.79
C ALA A 131 12.76 -4.76 12.22
N PRO A 132 13.59 -4.34 13.19
CA PRO A 132 13.57 -4.92 14.54
C PRO A 132 12.17 -4.91 15.20
N GLY A 133 11.40 -3.83 15.02
CA GLY A 133 10.02 -3.73 15.53
C GLY A 133 9.02 -4.65 14.82
N GLU A 134 9.31 -5.06 13.58
CA GLU A 134 8.47 -5.97 12.81
C GLU A 134 8.79 -7.44 13.16
N GLN A 135 10.05 -7.79 13.42
CA GLN A 135 10.47 -9.18 13.70
C GLN A 135 9.77 -9.77 14.94
N GLY A 136 9.54 -8.96 15.97
CA GLY A 136 8.91 -9.37 17.24
C GLY A 136 7.39 -9.54 17.18
N HIS A 137 6.74 -9.29 16.05
CA HIS A 137 5.28 -9.29 15.99
C HIS A 137 4.70 -10.72 16.04
N PRO A 138 3.69 -11.00 16.90
CA PRO A 138 3.21 -12.35 17.15
C PRO A 138 2.56 -13.01 15.92
N LEU A 139 1.97 -12.23 15.01
CA LEU A 139 1.26 -12.77 13.84
C LEU A 139 2.17 -13.14 12.67
N TRP A 140 3.25 -12.39 12.44
CA TRP A 140 4.09 -12.58 11.25
C TRP A 140 5.53 -12.97 11.55
N GLY A 141 6.08 -12.64 12.72
CA GLY A 141 7.44 -13.03 13.11
C GLY A 141 7.69 -14.54 13.00
N PRO A 142 6.83 -15.40 13.59
CA PRO A 142 6.97 -16.85 13.44
C PRO A 142 6.89 -17.33 11.98
N VAL A 143 6.05 -16.69 11.18
CA VAL A 143 5.84 -17.02 9.76
C VAL A 143 7.06 -16.64 8.92
N PHE A 144 7.63 -15.46 9.16
CA PHE A 144 8.84 -14.99 8.51
C PHE A 144 10.04 -15.89 8.83
N ASN A 145 10.22 -16.25 10.11
CA ASN A 145 11.26 -17.20 10.53
C ASN A 145 11.09 -18.57 9.86
N GLN A 146 9.85 -19.04 9.71
CA GLN A 146 9.57 -20.27 8.97
C GLN A 146 9.91 -20.13 7.47
N ALA A 147 9.65 -18.98 6.86
CA ALA A 147 10.02 -18.70 5.48
C ALA A 147 11.54 -18.72 5.29
N LYS A 148 12.32 -18.06 6.16
CA LYS A 148 13.80 -18.11 6.13
C LYS A 148 14.33 -19.53 6.15
N ARG A 149 13.84 -20.36 7.09
CA ARG A 149 14.22 -21.79 7.16
C ARG A 149 13.83 -22.56 5.90
N SER A 150 12.65 -22.29 5.34
CA SER A 150 12.16 -22.99 4.15
C SER A 150 13.01 -22.68 2.91
N VAL A 151 13.33 -21.40 2.68
CA VAL A 151 14.19 -20.98 1.56
C VAL A 151 15.60 -21.52 1.73
N ALA A 152 16.17 -21.45 2.94
CA ALA A 152 17.49 -22.00 3.22
C ALA A 152 17.57 -23.53 3.04
N ALA A 153 16.50 -24.26 3.36
CA ALA A 153 16.44 -25.70 3.13
C ALA A 153 16.36 -26.04 1.64
N SER A 154 15.54 -25.30 0.87
CA SER A 154 15.41 -25.50 -0.58
C SER A 154 16.68 -25.15 -1.35
N ALA A 155 17.49 -24.20 -0.87
CA ALA A 155 18.76 -23.82 -1.51
C ALA A 155 19.87 -24.88 -1.36
N LYS A 156 19.72 -25.83 -0.42
CA LYS A 156 20.69 -26.92 -0.18
C LYS A 156 20.40 -28.21 -0.94
N LYS A 157 19.25 -28.26 -1.63
CA LYS A 157 18.74 -29.45 -2.31
C LYS A 157 18.94 -29.30 -3.81
#